data_AF-A0A961IWM0-F1
#
_entry.id   AF-A0A961IWM0-F1
#
_cell.length_a   1.000
_cell.length_b   1.000
_cell.length_c   1.000
_cell.angle_alpha   90.00
_cell.angle_beta   90.00
_cell.angle_gamma   90.00
#
_symmetry.space_group_name_H-M   'P 1'
#
loop_
_entity.id
_entity.type
_entity.pdbx_description
1 polymer ?
#
loop_
_entity_poly.entity_id
_entity_poly.type
_entity_poly.pdbx_seq_one_letter_code
_entity_poly.pdbx_strand_id
1 'polypeptide(L)'
;MTEPFSHRPRPVRVAVVGTMMAYYAPIIGPAFRDLMAGHVTGTTDRLGPASGFEVTTLGHWAEDADTDGIARALGAEDFDVLLIVPAMCTPPAAIAALARASGLPVVIAGAHELTSVGAEYDMRALCRHSVNVGVSMMGAMLRRTEGVPPILVSGWLDDA
;
A
#
# COMPACT_ATOMS: atom_id res chain seq x y z
N MET A 1 -22.57 -7.92 34.91
CA MET A 1 -21.39 -8.80 34.89
C MET A 1 -20.37 -8.14 33.98
N THR A 2 -19.47 -7.38 34.57
CA THR A 2 -18.37 -6.68 33.91
C THR A 2 -17.23 -7.68 33.74
N GLU A 3 -16.82 -7.97 32.50
CA GLU A 3 -15.63 -8.76 32.26
C GLU A 3 -14.42 -8.08 32.93
N PRO A 4 -13.59 -8.83 33.67
CA PRO A 4 -12.42 -8.28 34.32
C PRO A 4 -11.41 -7.86 33.24
N PHE A 5 -10.92 -6.63 33.35
CA PHE A 5 -9.79 -6.04 32.60
C PHE A 5 -8.97 -7.05 31.79
N SER A 6 -9.29 -7.21 30.51
CA SER A 6 -8.42 -7.91 29.58
C SER A 6 -7.15 -7.05 29.42
N HIS A 7 -6.04 -7.52 29.98
CA HIS A 7 -4.72 -6.91 29.81
C HIS A 7 -4.12 -7.15 28.42
N ARG A 8 -4.84 -7.84 27.51
CA ARG A 8 -4.37 -8.04 26.15
C ARG A 8 -4.62 -6.76 25.36
N PRO A 9 -3.57 -6.14 24.78
CA PRO A 9 -3.76 -5.01 23.87
C PRO A 9 -4.74 -5.42 22.78
N ARG A 10 -5.67 -4.53 22.41
CA ARG A 10 -6.50 -4.76 21.23
C ARG A 10 -5.59 -4.88 19.99
N PRO A 11 -6.00 -5.64 18.96
CA PRO A 11 -5.28 -5.65 17.70
C PRO A 11 -5.08 -4.23 17.14
N VAL A 12 -3.93 -4.00 16.51
CA VAL A 12 -3.65 -2.75 15.79
C VAL A 12 -4.38 -2.80 14.45
N ARG A 13 -5.23 -1.82 14.18
CA ARG A 13 -6.08 -1.75 12.98
C ARG A 13 -5.34 -1.04 11.87
N VAL A 14 -5.10 -1.73 10.76
CA VAL A 14 -4.30 -1.26 9.63
C VAL A 14 -5.20 -1.05 8.42
N ALA A 15 -5.32 0.20 7.99
CA ALA A 15 -5.93 0.54 6.71
C ALA A 15 -4.92 0.30 5.58
N VAL A 16 -5.29 -0.46 4.55
CA VAL A 16 -4.44 -0.68 3.39
C VAL A 16 -4.96 0.04 2.17
N VAL A 17 -4.08 0.79 1.50
CA VAL A 17 -4.31 1.37 0.18
C VAL A 17 -3.26 0.84 -0.79
N GLY A 18 -3.72 0.07 -1.78
CA GLY A 18 -2.89 -0.28 -2.91
C GLY A 18 -2.75 0.89 -3.86
N THR A 19 -1.57 1.11 -4.45
CA THR A 19 -1.38 2.18 -5.44
C THR A 19 -0.87 1.63 -6.76
N MET A 20 -1.51 2.06 -7.85
CA MET A 20 -1.12 1.76 -9.21
C MET A 20 -1.38 2.99 -10.09
N MET A 21 -1.01 2.92 -11.37
CA MET A 21 -1.25 4.02 -12.30
C MET A 21 -1.96 3.51 -13.56
N ALA A 22 -3.22 3.92 -13.75
CA ALA A 22 -4.08 3.46 -14.85
C ALA A 22 -3.47 3.68 -16.24
N TYR A 23 -2.58 4.67 -16.38
CA TYR A 23 -1.82 4.96 -17.60
C TYR A 23 -1.10 3.74 -18.19
N TYR A 24 -0.64 2.80 -17.36
CA TYR A 24 0.09 1.61 -17.82
C TYR A 24 -0.81 0.44 -18.21
N ALA A 25 -2.12 0.53 -18.02
CA ALA A 25 -3.05 -0.54 -18.37
C ALA A 25 -2.93 -1.00 -19.84
N PRO A 26 -2.77 -0.12 -20.85
CA PRO A 26 -2.57 -0.56 -22.24
C PRO A 26 -1.25 -1.32 -22.48
N ILE A 27 -0.22 -1.05 -21.67
CA ILE A 27 1.10 -1.71 -21.79
C ILE A 27 1.07 -3.09 -21.11
N ILE A 28 0.46 -3.16 -19.93
CA ILE A 28 0.35 -4.40 -19.16
C ILE A 28 -0.74 -5.31 -19.72
N GLY A 29 -1.80 -4.74 -20.31
CA GLY A 29 -2.90 -5.46 -20.94
C GLY A 29 -4.12 -5.66 -20.02
N PRO A 30 -5.09 -6.47 -20.46
CA PRO A 30 -6.43 -6.56 -19.84
C PRO A 30 -6.42 -6.98 -18.36
N ALA A 31 -5.43 -7.78 -17.95
CA ALA A 31 -5.29 -8.27 -16.58
C ALA A 31 -4.66 -7.25 -15.61
N PHE A 32 -4.41 -6.01 -16.04
CA PHE A 32 -3.69 -5.01 -15.27
C PHE A 32 -4.22 -4.84 -13.83
N ARG A 33 -5.52 -4.54 -13.67
CA ARG A 33 -6.09 -4.28 -12.35
C ARG A 33 -6.01 -5.51 -11.45
N ASP A 34 -6.29 -6.70 -11.98
CA ASP A 34 -6.25 -7.95 -11.22
C ASP A 34 -4.82 -8.31 -10.79
N LEU A 35 -3.82 -8.08 -11.66
CA LEU A 35 -2.41 -8.30 -11.33
C LEU A 35 -1.95 -7.36 -10.22
N MET A 36 -2.28 -6.06 -10.31
CA MET A 36 -1.89 -5.08 -9.31
C MET A 36 -2.61 -5.32 -7.98
N ALA A 37 -3.89 -5.67 -8.01
CA ALA A 37 -4.65 -6.04 -6.82
C ALA A 37 -4.11 -7.30 -6.17
N GLY A 38 -3.78 -8.33 -6.97
CA GLY A 38 -3.17 -9.56 -6.48
C GLY A 38 -1.84 -9.34 -5.77
N HIS A 39 -1.01 -8.41 -6.26
CA HIS A 39 0.22 -8.00 -5.58
C HIS A 39 -0.05 -7.40 -4.19
N VAL A 40 -1.04 -6.51 -4.11
CA VAL A 40 -1.42 -5.85 -2.85
C VAL A 40 -1.95 -6.89 -1.87
N THR A 41 -2.87 -7.75 -2.29
CA THR A 41 -3.38 -8.86 -1.48
C THR A 41 -2.26 -9.78 -1.00
N GLY A 42 -1.36 -10.21 -1.90
CA GLY A 42 -0.23 -11.07 -1.55
C GLY A 42 0.76 -10.43 -0.58
N THR A 43 0.87 -9.10 -0.59
CA THR A 43 1.67 -8.34 0.39
C THR A 43 0.95 -8.27 1.74
N THR A 44 -0.36 -8.02 1.75
CA THR A 44 -1.14 -7.86 2.98
C THR A 44 -1.43 -9.16 3.70
N ASP A 45 -1.65 -10.27 2.98
CA ASP A 45 -1.97 -11.57 3.57
C ASP A 45 -0.85 -12.08 4.49
N ARG A 46 0.39 -11.66 4.23
CA ARG A 46 1.57 -11.97 5.06
C ARG A 46 1.55 -11.27 6.42
N LEU A 47 0.77 -10.20 6.57
CA LEU A 47 0.55 -9.52 7.86
C LEU A 47 -0.49 -10.24 8.74
N GLY A 48 -0.91 -11.46 8.36
CA GLY A 48 -2.09 -12.16 8.86
C GLY A 48 -2.28 -12.30 10.39
N PRO A 49 -3.37 -12.94 10.85
CA PRO A 49 -3.95 -12.78 12.19
C PRO A 49 -3.01 -13.07 13.38
N ALA A 50 -1.95 -13.85 13.18
CA ALA A 50 -0.96 -14.17 14.22
C ALA A 50 -0.05 -12.98 14.60
N SER A 51 -0.02 -11.93 13.78
CA SER A 51 0.79 -10.73 13.97
C SER A 51 0.22 -9.75 15.01
N GLY A 52 -1.04 -9.93 15.42
CA GLY A 52 -1.75 -8.94 16.24
C GLY A 52 -2.30 -7.74 15.44
N PHE A 53 -2.28 -7.81 14.10
CA PHE A 53 -2.89 -6.81 13.22
C PHE A 53 -4.29 -7.23 12.75
N GLU A 54 -5.19 -6.26 12.68
CA GLU A 54 -6.46 -6.35 11.96
C GLU A 54 -6.33 -5.51 10.69
N VAL A 55 -6.30 -6.16 9.53
CA VAL A 55 -5.96 -5.52 8.25
C VAL A 55 -7.20 -5.37 7.39
N THR A 56 -7.48 -4.14 6.96
CA THR A 56 -8.62 -3.81 6.08
C THR A 56 -8.13 -3.12 4.81
N THR A 57 -8.30 -3.76 3.65
CA THR A 57 -7.99 -3.13 2.36
C THR A 57 -9.13 -2.21 1.95
N LEU A 58 -8.84 -0.91 1.86
CA LEU A 58 -9.81 0.15 1.54
C LEU A 58 -10.02 0.33 0.04
N GLY A 59 -9.10 -0.20 -0.77
CA GLY A 59 -9.17 -0.18 -2.22
C GLY A 59 -7.81 0.01 -2.87
N HIS A 60 -7.85 0.22 -4.18
CA HIS A 60 -6.67 0.47 -4.99
C HIS A 60 -6.83 1.78 -5.74
N TRP A 61 -5.92 2.72 -5.50
CA TRP A 61 -5.90 3.98 -6.21
C TRP A 61 -5.13 3.81 -7.53
N ALA A 62 -5.81 4.07 -8.65
CA ALA A 62 -5.23 4.05 -9.99
C ALA A 62 -5.29 5.43 -10.67
N GLU A 63 -6.29 6.23 -10.30
CA GLU A 63 -6.58 7.55 -10.84
C GLU A 63 -7.39 8.40 -9.84
N ASP A 64 -7.53 9.71 -10.11
CA ASP A 64 -8.18 10.66 -9.18
C ASP A 64 -9.61 10.26 -8.81
N ALA A 65 -10.33 9.57 -9.70
CA ALA A 65 -11.71 9.10 -9.47
C ALA A 65 -11.81 8.08 -8.31
N ASP A 66 -10.72 7.41 -7.95
CA ASP A 66 -10.70 6.43 -6.85
C ASP A 66 -10.60 7.13 -5.47
N THR A 67 -10.20 8.39 -5.43
CA THR A 67 -9.82 9.11 -4.19
C THR A 67 -10.98 9.20 -3.20
N ASP A 68 -12.17 9.60 -3.65
CA ASP A 68 -13.32 9.84 -2.77
C ASP A 68 -13.81 8.55 -2.09
N GLY A 69 -13.75 7.43 -2.80
CA GLY A 69 -14.13 6.12 -2.26
C GLY A 69 -13.19 5.68 -1.14
N ILE A 70 -11.88 5.80 -1.38
CA ILE A 70 -10.85 5.44 -0.41
C ILE A 70 -10.88 6.38 0.80
N ALA A 71 -11.01 7.69 0.58
CA ALA A 71 -11.09 8.68 1.65
C ALA A 71 -12.31 8.44 2.56
N ARG A 72 -13.47 8.11 1.96
CA ARG A 72 -14.68 7.79 2.71
C ARG A 72 -14.52 6.51 3.53
N ALA A 73 -13.93 5.47 2.96
CA ALA A 73 -13.67 4.22 3.66
C ALA A 73 -12.68 4.44 4.83
N LEU A 74 -11.63 5.24 4.60
CA LEU A 74 -10.64 5.57 5.62
C LEU A 74 -11.23 6.35 6.80
N GLY A 75 -12.22 7.21 6.56
CA GLY A 75 -12.91 7.98 7.60
C GLY A 75 -14.10 7.26 8.26
N ALA A 76 -14.48 6.08 7.78
CA ALA A 76 -15.64 5.34 8.30
C ALA A 76 -15.30 4.47 9.53
N GLU A 77 -14.01 4.22 9.77
CA GLU A 77 -13.51 3.33 10.81
C GLU A 77 -12.29 3.93 11.50
N ASP A 78 -12.12 3.63 12.80
CA ASP A 78 -10.94 4.05 13.55
C ASP A 78 -9.73 3.13 13.26
N PHE A 79 -8.89 3.52 12.31
CA PHE A 79 -7.60 2.87 12.04
C PHE A 79 -6.47 3.48 12.86
N ASP A 80 -5.44 2.68 13.14
CA ASP A 80 -4.24 3.11 13.87
C ASP A 80 -3.08 3.48 12.94
N VAL A 81 -3.04 2.86 11.76
CA VAL A 81 -1.94 2.97 10.79
C VAL A 81 -2.50 2.93 9.38
N LEU A 82 -1.96 3.77 8.51
CA LEU A 82 -2.15 3.68 7.06
C LEU A 82 -0.96 2.95 6.43
N LEU A 83 -1.22 1.78 5.86
CA LEU A 83 -0.28 1.03 5.05
C LEU A 83 -0.52 1.31 3.56
N ILE A 84 0.48 1.89 2.91
CA ILE A 84 0.50 2.09 1.47
C ILE A 84 1.29 0.95 0.85
N VAL A 85 0.69 0.25 -0.11
CA VAL A 85 1.32 -0.85 -0.85
C VAL A 85 1.40 -0.47 -2.33
N PRO A 86 2.53 0.10 -2.79
CA PRO A 86 2.69 0.38 -4.20
C PRO A 86 2.83 -0.91 -5.00
N ALA A 87 1.88 -1.19 -5.89
CA ALA A 87 1.99 -2.30 -6.84
C ALA A 87 2.86 -1.95 -8.06
N MET A 88 3.07 -0.65 -8.29
CA MET A 88 3.93 -0.10 -9.33
C MET A 88 4.26 1.37 -9.06
N CYS A 89 4.95 2.05 -9.98
CA CYS A 89 5.11 3.49 -9.90
C CYS A 89 3.76 4.22 -10.00
N THR A 90 3.54 5.20 -9.12
CA THR A 90 2.27 5.95 -9.04
C THR A 90 2.55 7.40 -8.69
N PRO A 91 1.87 8.38 -9.32
CA PRO A 91 1.95 9.77 -8.92
C PRO A 91 1.57 9.94 -7.44
N PRO A 92 2.44 10.50 -6.58
CA PRO A 92 2.25 10.40 -5.13
C PRO A 92 1.31 11.46 -4.56
N ALA A 93 0.93 12.48 -5.34
CA ALA A 93 0.27 13.68 -4.81
C ALA A 93 -1.08 13.40 -4.13
N ALA A 94 -1.98 12.66 -4.81
CA ALA A 94 -3.31 12.36 -4.26
C ALA A 94 -3.24 11.47 -3.01
N ILE A 95 -2.39 10.43 -3.05
CA ILE A 95 -2.19 9.53 -1.91
C ILE A 95 -1.51 10.24 -0.75
N ALA A 96 -0.53 11.12 -1.01
CA ALA A 96 0.09 11.91 0.04
C ALA A 96 -0.91 12.88 0.69
N ALA A 97 -1.82 13.47 -0.09
CA ALA A 97 -2.90 14.28 0.44
C ALA A 97 -3.88 13.46 1.31
N LEU A 98 -4.23 12.25 0.85
CA LEU A 98 -5.08 11.32 1.60
C LEU A 98 -4.44 10.89 2.93
N ALA A 99 -3.16 10.50 2.88
CA ALA A 99 -2.38 10.14 4.07
C ALA A 99 -2.31 11.30 5.06
N ARG A 100 -2.05 12.53 4.57
CA ARG A 100 -2.06 13.74 5.41
C ARG A 100 -3.42 14.01 6.03
N ALA A 101 -4.50 13.91 5.26
CA ALA A 101 -5.85 14.16 5.75
C ALA A 101 -6.27 13.15 6.82
N SER A 102 -5.77 11.91 6.74
CA SER A 102 -6.03 10.87 7.74
C SER A 102 -5.40 11.16 9.11
N GLY A 103 -4.27 11.88 9.14
CA GLY A 103 -3.49 12.09 10.36
C GLY A 103 -2.84 10.83 10.93
N LEU A 104 -2.96 9.67 10.27
CA LEU A 104 -2.42 8.40 10.73
C LEU A 104 -0.91 8.28 10.48
N PRO A 105 -0.17 7.55 11.32
CA PRO A 105 1.16 7.05 10.98
C PRO A 105 1.12 6.28 9.65
N VAL A 106 2.09 6.56 8.78
CA VAL A 106 2.16 5.96 7.44
C VAL A 106 3.31 4.98 7.34
N VAL A 107 3.01 3.78 6.85
CA VAL A 107 3.98 2.77 6.45
C VAL A 107 3.90 2.58 4.94
N ILE A 108 5.04 2.48 4.26
CA ILE A 108 5.12 2.13 2.84
C ILE A 108 5.79 0.77 2.73
N ALA A 109 5.06 -0.22 2.24
CA ALA A 109 5.59 -1.56 1.97
C ALA A 109 6.10 -1.64 0.53
N GLY A 110 7.42 -1.54 0.37
CA GLY A 110 8.12 -1.81 -0.88
C GLY A 110 8.43 -3.30 -1.02
N ALA A 111 7.38 -4.09 -1.21
CA ALA A 111 7.50 -5.53 -1.34
C ALA A 111 7.77 -5.90 -2.80
N HIS A 112 8.88 -6.58 -3.05
CA HIS A 112 9.28 -6.96 -4.41
C HIS A 112 8.96 -8.44 -4.69
N GLU A 113 8.25 -8.70 -5.79
CA GLU A 113 8.04 -10.07 -6.31
C GLU A 113 9.25 -10.60 -7.09
N LEU A 114 10.04 -9.70 -7.68
CA LEU A 114 11.07 -10.06 -8.63
C LEU A 114 12.45 -10.13 -7.99
N THR A 115 12.90 -11.34 -7.64
CA THR A 115 14.20 -11.56 -6.98
C THR A 115 15.41 -11.52 -7.92
N SER A 116 15.20 -11.59 -9.24
CA SER A 116 16.28 -11.51 -10.24
C SER A 116 15.79 -10.93 -11.57
N VAL A 117 16.69 -10.32 -12.35
CA VAL A 117 16.39 -9.74 -13.66
C VAL A 117 16.96 -10.63 -14.75
N GLY A 118 16.10 -11.32 -15.50
CA GLY A 118 16.46 -12.18 -16.63
C GLY A 118 16.63 -11.42 -17.95
N ALA A 119 17.03 -12.15 -18.99
CA ALA A 119 17.22 -11.58 -20.34
C ALA A 119 15.90 -11.19 -21.01
N GLU A 120 14.79 -11.76 -20.54
CA GLU A 120 13.42 -11.48 -20.96
C GLU A 120 12.81 -10.21 -20.33
N TYR A 121 13.58 -9.48 -19.53
CA TYR A 121 13.11 -8.27 -18.85
C TYR A 121 12.91 -7.12 -19.84
N ASP A 122 11.69 -7.00 -20.33
CA ASP A 122 11.26 -5.99 -21.30
C ASP A 122 10.57 -4.79 -20.62
N MET A 123 10.04 -3.87 -21.43
CA MET A 123 9.30 -2.72 -20.94
C MET A 123 8.03 -3.08 -20.16
N ARG A 124 7.40 -4.22 -20.48
CA ARG A 124 6.20 -4.69 -19.77
C ARG A 124 6.57 -5.18 -18.38
N ALA A 125 7.66 -5.93 -18.26
CA ALA A 125 8.23 -6.35 -16.99
C ALA A 125 8.67 -5.13 -16.16
N LEU A 126 9.34 -4.15 -16.77
CA LEU A 126 9.73 -2.91 -16.11
C LEU A 126 8.53 -2.16 -15.53
N CYS A 127 7.47 -1.96 -16.32
CA CYS A 127 6.26 -1.29 -15.84
C CYS A 127 5.62 -2.07 -14.68
N ARG A 128 5.51 -3.41 -14.80
CA ARG A 128 4.93 -4.28 -13.77
C ARG A 128 5.72 -4.25 -12.46
N HIS A 129 7.04 -4.22 -12.50
CA HIS A 129 7.91 -4.36 -11.33
C HIS A 129 8.49 -3.03 -10.82
N SER A 130 7.89 -1.90 -11.20
CA SER A 130 8.33 -0.54 -10.86
C SER A 130 8.00 -0.09 -9.42
N VAL A 131 7.80 -1.04 -8.50
CA VAL A 131 7.45 -0.79 -7.09
C VAL A 131 8.49 0.10 -6.40
N ASN A 132 9.78 -0.12 -6.64
CA ASN A 132 10.87 0.67 -6.06
C ASN A 132 10.75 2.17 -6.39
N VAL A 133 10.35 2.49 -7.63
CA VAL A 133 10.12 3.86 -8.07
C VAL A 133 8.93 4.45 -7.33
N GLY A 134 7.80 3.71 -7.26
CA GLY A 134 6.60 4.14 -6.53
C GLY A 134 6.87 4.41 -5.05
N VAL A 135 7.54 3.50 -4.37
CA VAL A 135 7.94 3.60 -2.96
C VAL A 135 8.84 4.83 -2.74
N SER A 136 9.85 5.03 -3.60
CA SER A 136 10.77 6.15 -3.50
C SER A 136 10.08 7.49 -3.73
N MET A 137 9.22 7.58 -4.75
CA MET A 137 8.43 8.79 -5.03
C MET A 137 7.48 9.13 -3.89
N MET A 138 6.77 8.13 -3.35
CA MET A 138 5.84 8.30 -2.23
C MET A 138 6.58 8.73 -0.97
N GLY A 139 7.67 8.04 -0.63
CA GLY A 139 8.49 8.36 0.53
C GLY A 139 9.10 9.77 0.44
N ALA A 140 9.56 10.17 -0.74
CA ALA A 140 10.06 11.53 -0.97
C ALA A 140 8.97 12.60 -0.84
N MET A 141 7.76 12.35 -1.37
CA MET A 141 6.63 13.27 -1.28
C MET A 141 6.19 13.46 0.17
N LEU A 142 5.91 12.37 0.88
CA LEU A 142 5.45 12.41 2.27
C LEU A 142 6.45 13.07 3.22
N ARG A 143 7.76 12.91 2.99
CA ARG A 143 8.79 13.63 3.78
C ARG A 143 8.83 15.13 3.51
N ARG A 144 8.44 15.58 2.30
CA ARG A 144 8.45 17.00 1.92
C ARG A 144 7.24 17.77 2.45
N THR A 145 6.11 17.10 2.64
CA THR A 145 4.81 17.75 2.89
C THR A 145 4.42 17.86 4.38
N GLU A 146 5.40 17.80 5.30
CA GLU A 146 5.28 17.89 6.78
C GLU A 146 4.62 16.66 7.48
N GLY A 147 5.14 16.32 8.67
CA GLY A 147 4.60 15.25 9.54
C GLY A 147 5.67 14.30 10.12
N VAL A 148 5.22 13.21 10.74
CA VAL A 148 6.07 12.06 11.11
C VAL A 148 6.53 11.39 9.80
N PRO A 149 7.84 11.21 9.58
CA PRO A 149 8.33 10.59 8.35
C PRO A 149 7.71 9.20 8.16
N PRO A 150 7.32 8.83 6.92
CA PRO A 150 6.82 7.49 6.69
C PRO A 150 7.90 6.46 7.01
N ILE A 151 7.48 5.35 7.60
CA ILE A 151 8.32 4.17 7.76
C ILE A 151 8.31 3.45 6.40
N LEU A 152 9.49 3.27 5.83
CA LEU A 152 9.66 2.53 4.60
C LEU A 152 10.19 1.14 4.95
N VAL A 153 9.44 0.11 4.58
CA VAL A 153 9.84 -1.28 4.71
C VAL A 153 10.10 -1.79 3.30
N SER A 154 11.35 -2.11 3.00
CA SER A 154 11.76 -2.66 1.69
C SER A 154 12.38 -4.03 1.88
N GLY A 155 11.98 -4.98 1.05
CA GLY A 155 12.50 -6.33 1.08
C GLY A 155 11.83 -7.20 0.03
N TRP A 156 12.23 -8.46 0.00
CA TRP A 156 11.51 -9.45 -0.78
C TRP A 156 10.22 -9.83 -0.06
N LEU A 157 9.19 -10.20 -0.82
CA LEU A 157 7.96 -10.68 -0.21
C LEU A 157 8.21 -11.90 0.69
N ASP A 158 9.15 -12.77 0.30
CA ASP A 158 9.53 -14.03 0.95
C ASP A 158 10.65 -13.94 1.98
N ASP A 159 11.18 -12.75 2.28
CA ASP A 159 12.09 -12.57 3.42
C ASP A 159 11.31 -12.72 4.74
N ALA A 160 11.79 -13.63 5.60
CA ALA A 160 11.22 -13.96 6.92
C ALA A 160 11.77 -13.07 8.04
#